data_AF-A0A947KFB8-F1
#
_entry.id   AF-A0A947KFB8-F1
#
_cell.length_a   1.000
_cell.length_b   1.000
_cell.length_c   1.000
_cell.angle_alpha   90.00
_cell.angle_beta   90.00
_cell.angle_gamma   90.00
#
_symmetry.space_group_name_H-M   'P 1'
#
loop_
_entity.id
_entity.type
_entity.pdbx_description
1 polymer ?
#
loop_
_entity_poly.entity_id
_entity_poly.type
_entity_poly.pdbx_seq_one_letter_code
_entity_poly.pdbx_strand_id
1 'polypeptide(L)'
;MPDKIKIGGILETINLNMVSILSAPNQPGVAGKVLMVLGKNDINIEFITESENLEGTADITFCFKTSDKVKVRQLLAGMRGIVRARGDKWYDNIMILVVYGPHFKEKPTISGKMCEQLGKHNINILGISTSISSISCIISQSDLETARNALLEAFELPE
;
A
#
# COMPACT_ATOMS: atom_id res chain seq x y z
N MET A 1 16.42 -1.63 26.51
CA MET A 1 15.66 -1.32 25.27
C MET A 1 14.71 -2.49 25.05
N PRO A 2 13.44 -2.31 24.65
CA PRO A 2 12.63 -3.47 24.28
C PRO A 2 13.37 -4.22 23.16
N ASP A 3 13.46 -5.54 23.27
CA ASP A 3 14.26 -6.36 22.36
C ASP A 3 13.86 -6.09 20.91
N LYS A 4 14.84 -5.70 20.09
CA LYS A 4 14.63 -5.49 18.65
C LYS A 4 14.27 -6.83 18.02
N ILE A 5 13.36 -6.81 17.05
CA ILE A 5 13.00 -8.02 16.32
C ILE A 5 13.92 -8.16 15.11
N LYS A 6 14.64 -9.30 15.01
CA LYS A 6 15.44 -9.64 13.82
C LYS A 6 14.56 -9.82 12.59
N ILE A 7 14.89 -9.11 11.52
CA ILE A 7 14.23 -9.16 10.21
C ILE A 7 15.25 -9.43 9.10
N GLY A 8 14.78 -9.73 7.90
CA GLY A 8 15.64 -9.90 6.71
C GLY A 8 16.00 -8.58 6.05
N GLY A 9 15.16 -7.55 6.19
CA GLY A 9 15.46 -6.22 5.67
C GLY A 9 14.27 -5.28 5.65
N ILE A 10 14.54 -4.04 5.24
CA ILE A 10 13.55 -3.00 4.97
C ILE A 10 13.70 -2.58 3.51
N LEU A 11 12.61 -2.59 2.74
CA LEU A 11 12.57 -2.05 1.38
C LEU A 11 11.73 -0.78 1.35
N GLU A 12 12.11 0.12 0.46
CA GLU A 12 11.47 1.42 0.29
C GLU A 12 11.17 1.65 -1.19
N THR A 13 9.91 1.93 -1.50
CA THR A 13 9.50 2.35 -2.85
C THR A 13 8.92 3.75 -2.76
N ILE A 14 9.63 4.71 -3.35
CA ILE A 14 9.28 6.14 -3.33
C ILE A 14 8.71 6.62 -4.67
N ASN A 15 8.28 7.88 -4.71
CA ASN A 15 7.74 8.57 -5.87
C ASN A 15 6.49 7.90 -6.43
N LEU A 16 5.58 7.53 -5.53
CA LEU A 16 4.33 6.88 -5.88
C LEU A 16 3.13 7.83 -5.72
N ASN A 17 2.07 7.50 -6.43
CA ASN A 17 0.72 7.98 -6.16
C ASN A 17 -0.14 6.78 -5.79
N MET A 18 -1.14 7.02 -4.95
CA MET A 18 -2.16 6.04 -4.58
C MET A 18 -3.52 6.55 -5.01
N VAL A 19 -4.36 5.64 -5.53
CA VAL A 19 -5.76 5.93 -5.79
C VAL A 19 -6.63 4.80 -5.26
N SER A 20 -7.74 5.16 -4.62
CA SER A 20 -8.82 4.24 -4.25
C SER A 20 -10.01 4.49 -5.15
N ILE A 21 -10.41 3.50 -5.94
CA ILE A 21 -11.72 3.46 -6.60
C ILE A 21 -12.74 3.09 -5.53
N LEU A 22 -13.74 3.95 -5.31
CA LEU A 22 -14.67 3.83 -4.20
C LEU A 22 -16.01 3.24 -4.65
N SER A 23 -16.51 2.30 -3.85
CA SER A 23 -17.85 1.72 -3.98
C SER A 23 -18.13 1.12 -5.36
N ALA A 24 -17.19 0.35 -5.89
CA ALA A 24 -17.43 -0.47 -7.08
C ALA A 24 -18.31 -1.69 -6.71
N PRO A 25 -19.12 -2.24 -7.64
CA PRO A 25 -19.88 -3.46 -7.39
C PRO A 25 -18.98 -4.60 -6.94
N ASN A 26 -19.28 -5.21 -5.79
CA ASN A 26 -18.55 -6.37 -5.29
C ASN A 26 -19.02 -7.64 -6.03
N GLN A 27 -18.51 -7.85 -7.24
CA GLN A 27 -18.87 -8.97 -8.10
C GLN A 27 -17.66 -9.49 -8.90
N PRO A 28 -17.67 -10.77 -9.32
CA PRO A 28 -16.58 -11.35 -10.07
C PRO A 28 -16.17 -10.52 -11.31
N GLY A 29 -14.86 -10.30 -11.44
CA GLY A 29 -14.25 -9.66 -12.61
C GLY A 29 -14.19 -8.12 -12.58
N VAL A 30 -14.75 -7.43 -11.58
CA VAL A 30 -14.65 -5.96 -11.49
C VAL A 30 -13.20 -5.49 -11.31
N ALA A 31 -12.49 -6.05 -10.32
CA ALA A 31 -11.06 -5.79 -10.15
C ALA A 31 -10.25 -6.14 -11.41
N GLY A 32 -10.55 -7.29 -12.01
CA GLY A 32 -9.91 -7.73 -13.26
C GLY A 32 -10.05 -6.72 -14.39
N LYS A 33 -11.23 -6.08 -14.56
CA LYS A 33 -11.42 -5.03 -15.57
C LYS A 33 -10.53 -3.83 -15.32
N VAL A 34 -10.45 -3.35 -14.07
CA VAL A 34 -9.59 -2.22 -13.70
C VAL A 34 -8.13 -2.54 -14.00
N LEU A 35 -7.64 -3.67 -13.49
CA LEU A 35 -6.23 -4.03 -13.61
C LEU A 35 -5.83 -4.34 -15.05
N MET A 36 -6.73 -4.92 -15.85
CA MET A 36 -6.44 -5.15 -17.28
C MET A 36 -6.42 -3.87 -18.10
N VAL A 37 -7.24 -2.87 -17.78
CA VAL A 37 -7.13 -1.56 -18.45
C VAL A 37 -5.81 -0.89 -18.10
N LEU A 38 -5.40 -0.93 -16.83
CA LEU A 38 -4.11 -0.37 -16.40
C LEU A 38 -2.93 -1.10 -17.06
N GLY A 39 -2.90 -2.43 -16.99
CA GLY A 39 -1.82 -3.24 -17.56
C GLY A 39 -1.72 -3.16 -19.08
N LYS A 40 -2.85 -3.11 -19.82
CA LYS A 40 -2.86 -2.90 -21.29
C LYS A 40 -2.36 -1.52 -21.71
N ASN A 41 -2.24 -0.60 -20.77
CA ASN A 41 -1.73 0.74 -20.97
C ASN A 41 -0.39 0.93 -20.26
N ASP A 42 0.37 -0.15 -20.04
CA ASP A 42 1.73 -0.13 -19.48
C ASP A 42 1.84 0.54 -18.10
N ILE A 43 0.76 0.51 -17.31
CA ILE A 43 0.79 0.98 -15.92
C ILE A 43 1.16 -0.18 -15.02
N ASN A 44 2.35 -0.12 -14.43
CA ASN A 44 2.75 -1.07 -13.40
C ASN A 44 2.08 -0.73 -12.05
N ILE A 45 1.60 -1.76 -11.36
CA ILE A 45 0.98 -1.63 -10.04
C ILE A 45 2.00 -2.06 -8.99
N GLU A 46 2.40 -1.12 -8.13
CA GLU A 46 3.40 -1.34 -7.07
C GLU A 46 2.77 -1.94 -5.81
N PHE A 47 1.47 -1.72 -5.62
CA PHE A 47 0.70 -2.21 -4.48
C PHE A 47 -0.78 -2.23 -4.84
N ILE A 48 -1.51 -3.23 -4.33
CA ILE A 48 -2.96 -3.31 -4.46
C ILE A 48 -3.60 -3.89 -3.19
N THR A 49 -4.73 -3.31 -2.78
CA THR A 49 -5.66 -3.87 -1.80
C THR A 49 -7.09 -3.71 -2.28
N GLU A 50 -7.95 -4.64 -1.87
CA GLU A 50 -9.39 -4.55 -2.03
C GLU A 50 -10.04 -4.77 -0.67
N SER A 51 -11.00 -3.94 -0.33
CA SER A 51 -11.76 -4.06 0.91
C SER A 51 -13.24 -3.84 0.62
N GLU A 52 -14.10 -4.57 1.32
CA GLU A 52 -15.54 -4.30 1.33
C GLU A 52 -15.85 -3.18 2.31
N ASN A 53 -16.66 -2.21 1.89
CA ASN A 53 -17.18 -1.16 2.76
C ASN A 53 -18.53 -1.55 3.38
N LEU A 54 -19.04 -0.73 4.30
CA LEU A 54 -20.25 -1.02 5.07
C LEU A 54 -21.51 -1.23 4.22
N GLU A 55 -21.51 -0.83 2.96
CA GLU A 55 -22.63 -1.00 2.03
C GLU A 55 -22.50 -2.25 1.16
N GLY A 56 -21.51 -3.13 1.41
CA GLY A 56 -21.27 -4.33 0.62
C GLY A 56 -20.68 -4.04 -0.77
N THR A 57 -20.11 -2.84 -0.97
CA THR A 57 -19.39 -2.48 -2.21
C THR A 57 -17.89 -2.53 -1.98
N ALA A 58 -17.13 -2.72 -3.05
CA ALA A 58 -15.68 -2.88 -2.99
C ALA A 58 -14.96 -1.54 -3.21
N ASP A 59 -13.97 -1.27 -2.37
CA ASP A 59 -12.99 -0.22 -2.57
C ASP A 59 -11.68 -0.85 -3.05
N ILE A 60 -11.24 -0.48 -4.26
CA ILE A 60 -10.03 -1.02 -4.88
C ILE A 60 -8.95 0.05 -4.83
N THR A 61 -7.93 -0.18 -4.02
CA THR A 61 -6.83 0.76 -3.81
C THR A 61 -5.57 0.24 -4.47
N PHE A 62 -4.87 1.09 -5.22
CA PHE A 62 -3.61 0.71 -5.84
C PHE A 62 -2.62 1.87 -5.89
N CYS A 63 -1.33 1.52 -5.89
CA CYS A 63 -0.22 2.45 -6.06
C CYS A 63 0.46 2.26 -7.41
N PHE A 64 0.97 3.35 -7.97
CA PHE A 64 1.68 3.40 -9.25
C PHE A 64 2.68 4.55 -9.24
N LYS A 65 3.59 4.57 -10.21
CA LYS A 65 4.62 5.61 -10.29
C LYS A 65 4.01 6.98 -10.56
N THR A 66 4.57 8.01 -9.92
CA THR A 66 4.09 9.40 -10.09
C THR A 66 4.12 9.87 -11.54
N SER A 67 5.05 9.35 -12.35
CA SER A 67 5.14 9.63 -13.79
C SER A 67 3.86 9.26 -14.56
N ASP A 68 3.10 8.28 -14.07
CA ASP A 68 1.91 7.75 -14.77
C ASP A 68 0.61 8.45 -14.38
N LYS A 69 0.65 9.39 -13.42
CA LYS A 69 -0.53 10.02 -12.83
C LYS A 69 -1.52 10.59 -13.84
N VAL A 70 -1.03 11.31 -14.84
CA VAL A 70 -1.88 11.92 -15.87
C VAL A 70 -2.59 10.84 -16.68
N LYS A 71 -1.87 9.78 -17.07
CA LYS A 71 -2.40 8.66 -17.84
C LYS A 71 -3.44 7.87 -17.02
N VAL A 72 -3.14 7.58 -15.76
CA VAL A 72 -4.07 6.87 -14.85
C VAL A 72 -5.35 7.65 -14.64
N ARG A 73 -5.30 8.99 -14.49
CA ARG A 73 -6.51 9.83 -14.40
C ARG A 73 -7.40 9.71 -15.63
N GLN A 74 -6.82 9.74 -16.83
CA GLN A 74 -7.56 9.61 -18.07
C GLN A 74 -8.22 8.23 -18.20
N LEU A 75 -7.47 7.16 -17.86
CA LEU A 75 -8.00 5.79 -17.88
C LEU A 75 -9.15 5.61 -16.89
N LEU A 76 -9.00 6.09 -15.66
CA LEU A 76 -10.05 6.01 -14.64
C LEU A 76 -11.31 6.78 -15.05
N ALA A 77 -11.15 7.97 -15.63
CA ALA A 77 -12.29 8.74 -16.16
C ALA A 77 -13.05 7.97 -17.24
N GLY A 78 -12.33 7.30 -18.16
CA GLY A 78 -12.94 6.44 -19.19
C GLY A 78 -13.61 5.17 -18.65
N MET A 79 -13.19 4.70 -17.48
CA MET A 79 -13.73 3.49 -16.84
C MET A 79 -14.97 3.73 -15.96
N ARG A 80 -15.33 4.98 -15.64
CA ARG A 80 -16.43 5.29 -14.71
C ARG A 80 -17.75 4.57 -15.07
N GLY A 81 -18.10 4.51 -16.36
CA GLY A 81 -19.31 3.81 -16.83
C GLY A 81 -19.20 2.27 -16.79
N ILE A 82 -17.99 1.72 -16.79
CA ILE A 82 -17.73 0.27 -16.84
C ILE A 82 -17.70 -0.32 -15.42
N VAL A 83 -17.04 0.40 -14.51
CA VAL A 83 -16.81 -0.05 -13.13
C VAL A 83 -17.98 0.32 -12.22
N ARG A 84 -18.81 1.31 -12.59
CA ARG A 84 -19.94 1.80 -11.78
C ARG A 84 -19.54 2.21 -10.35
N ALA A 85 -18.29 2.64 -10.18
CA ALA A 85 -17.79 3.19 -8.94
C ALA A 85 -18.45 4.56 -8.65
N ARG A 86 -18.57 4.90 -7.37
CA ARG A 86 -19.16 6.19 -6.94
C ARG A 86 -18.16 7.33 -6.97
N GLY A 87 -16.88 7.03 -6.89
CA GLY A 87 -15.83 8.04 -6.95
C GLY A 87 -14.44 7.44 -6.86
N ASP A 88 -13.46 8.32 -6.75
CA ASP A 88 -12.06 7.98 -6.63
C ASP A 88 -11.36 8.96 -5.68
N LYS A 89 -10.53 8.44 -4.77
CA LYS A 89 -9.75 9.24 -3.82
C LYS A 89 -8.27 9.11 -4.13
N TRP A 90 -7.58 10.25 -4.21
CA TRP A 90 -6.17 10.33 -4.60
C TRP A 90 -5.29 10.75 -3.43
N TYR A 91 -4.09 10.18 -3.41
CA TYR A 91 -3.00 10.58 -2.54
C TYR A 91 -1.74 10.71 -3.37
N ASP A 92 -1.14 11.89 -3.28
CA ASP A 92 0.08 12.25 -3.98
C ASP A 92 1.28 12.09 -3.04
N ASN A 93 2.47 11.85 -3.60
CA ASN A 93 3.72 11.82 -2.85
C ASN A 93 3.69 10.82 -1.67
N ILE A 94 3.31 9.59 -1.96
CA ILE A 94 3.32 8.49 -1.01
C ILE A 94 4.50 7.56 -1.28
N MET A 95 4.83 6.74 -0.29
CA MET A 95 5.82 5.69 -0.40
C MET A 95 5.32 4.39 0.24
N ILE A 96 5.94 3.28 -0.13
CA ILE A 96 5.73 1.97 0.49
C ILE A 96 6.98 1.62 1.30
N LEU A 97 6.77 1.25 2.56
CA LEU A 97 7.77 0.62 3.42
C LEU A 97 7.44 -0.86 3.58
N VAL A 98 8.40 -1.72 3.34
CA VAL A 98 8.25 -3.17 3.50
C VAL A 98 9.24 -3.69 4.52
N VAL A 99 8.75 -4.27 5.60
CA VAL A 99 9.56 -5.09 6.50
C VAL A 99 9.40 -6.54 6.08
N TYR A 100 10.50 -7.22 5.74
CA TYR A 100 10.48 -8.62 5.32
C TYR A 100 11.48 -9.46 6.11
N GLY A 101 11.30 -10.77 6.14
CA GLY A 101 12.28 -11.67 6.73
C GLY A 101 11.86 -13.14 6.75
N PRO A 102 12.83 -14.05 6.98
CA PRO A 102 12.51 -15.44 7.27
C PRO A 102 11.71 -15.50 8.58
N HIS A 103 10.81 -16.48 8.70
CA HIS A 103 10.04 -16.72 9.93
C HIS A 103 8.98 -15.65 10.28
N PHE A 104 8.51 -14.87 9.30
CA PHE A 104 7.40 -13.92 9.52
C PHE A 104 6.15 -14.62 10.10
N LYS A 105 5.87 -15.84 9.63
CA LYS A 105 4.82 -16.73 10.15
C LYS A 105 5.02 -17.14 11.63
N GLU A 106 6.26 -17.20 12.10
CA GLU A 106 6.61 -17.65 13.45
C GLU A 106 6.77 -16.46 14.43
N LYS A 107 6.76 -15.22 13.93
CA LYS A 107 6.91 -13.99 14.71
C LYS A 107 5.66 -13.11 14.56
N PRO A 108 4.54 -13.46 15.22
CA PRO A 108 3.25 -12.80 15.02
C PRO A 108 3.23 -11.32 15.42
N THR A 109 4.22 -10.85 16.18
CA THR A 109 4.31 -9.47 16.66
C THR A 109 4.93 -8.50 15.66
N ILE A 110 5.52 -8.95 14.54
CA ILE A 110 6.22 -8.04 13.61
C ILE A 110 5.27 -6.96 13.07
N SER A 111 4.09 -7.36 12.61
CA SER A 111 3.11 -6.42 12.06
C SER A 111 2.68 -5.38 13.10
N GLY A 112 2.37 -5.83 14.31
CA GLY A 112 2.00 -4.96 15.43
C GLY A 112 3.13 -4.00 15.81
N LYS A 113 4.38 -4.50 15.86
CA LYS A 113 5.56 -3.72 16.18
C LYS A 113 5.82 -2.63 15.15
N MET A 114 5.68 -2.93 13.86
CA MET A 114 5.82 -1.93 12.78
C MET A 114 4.78 -0.82 12.93
N CYS A 115 3.50 -1.18 13.10
CA CYS A 115 2.42 -0.21 13.20
C CYS A 115 2.54 0.66 14.47
N GLU A 116 2.83 0.02 15.61
CA GLU A 116 3.06 0.72 16.89
C GLU A 116 4.21 1.71 16.78
N GLN A 117 5.30 1.30 16.13
CA GLN A 117 6.50 2.13 16.02
C GLN A 117 6.30 3.33 15.10
N LEU A 118 5.62 3.17 13.97
CA LEU A 118 5.24 4.29 13.10
C LEU A 118 4.31 5.27 13.85
N GLY A 119 3.32 4.74 14.60
CA GLY A 119 2.41 5.54 15.40
C GLY A 119 3.10 6.35 16.51
N LYS A 120 4.11 5.79 17.19
CA LYS A 120 4.93 6.51 18.19
C LYS A 120 5.64 7.73 17.63
N HIS A 121 5.96 7.72 16.35
CA HIS A 121 6.60 8.82 15.64
C HIS A 121 5.61 9.70 14.88
N ASN A 122 4.31 9.60 15.19
CA ASN A 122 3.22 10.37 14.58
C ASN A 122 3.10 10.21 13.05
N ILE A 123 3.43 9.01 12.54
CA ILE A 123 3.37 8.69 11.12
C ILE A 123 2.05 7.96 10.85
N ASN A 124 1.21 8.56 10.00
CA ASN A 124 -0.07 7.98 9.64
C ASN A 124 0.09 6.92 8.54
N ILE A 125 -0.54 5.76 8.74
CA ILE A 125 -0.56 4.67 7.75
C ILE A 125 -1.80 4.81 6.86
N LEU A 126 -1.59 4.90 5.56
CA LEU A 126 -2.64 5.05 4.55
C LEU A 126 -3.16 3.70 4.02
N GLY A 127 -2.35 2.65 4.12
CA GLY A 127 -2.70 1.30 3.70
C GLY A 127 -1.73 0.27 4.25
N ILE A 128 -2.22 -0.94 4.51
CA ILE A 128 -1.44 -2.08 4.99
C ILE A 128 -1.73 -3.28 4.10
N SER A 129 -0.69 -4.01 3.72
CA SER A 129 -0.83 -5.35 3.13
C SER A 129 0.27 -6.27 3.66
N THR A 130 0.05 -7.57 3.55
CA THR A 130 1.00 -8.58 4.04
C THR A 130 1.16 -9.67 2.99
N SER A 131 2.38 -10.21 2.91
CA SER A 131 2.67 -11.47 2.24
C SER A 131 2.99 -12.54 3.29
N ILE A 132 3.41 -13.73 2.82
CA ILE A 132 3.90 -14.81 3.69
C ILE A 132 5.13 -14.39 4.49
N SER A 133 5.95 -13.47 3.96
CA SER A 133 7.27 -13.11 4.50
C SER A 133 7.46 -11.62 4.73
N SER A 134 6.42 -10.80 4.55
CA SER A 134 6.53 -9.35 4.68
C SER A 134 5.24 -8.68 5.11
N ILE A 135 5.40 -7.51 5.73
CA ILE A 135 4.36 -6.50 5.90
C ILE A 135 4.77 -5.26 5.11
N SER A 136 3.81 -4.64 4.44
CA SER A 136 3.95 -3.39 3.71
C SER A 136 3.02 -2.33 4.28
N CYS A 137 3.53 -1.14 4.55
CA CYS A 137 2.75 0.03 4.93
C CYS A 137 2.93 1.15 3.90
N ILE A 138 1.84 1.82 3.55
CA ILE A 138 1.86 3.05 2.75
C ILE A 138 1.84 4.23 3.70
N ILE A 139 2.76 5.18 3.51
CA ILE A 139 2.85 6.41 4.30
C ILE A 139 3.11 7.61 3.38
N SER A 140 3.02 8.82 3.92
CA SER A 140 3.49 10.02 3.22
C SER A 140 4.99 9.92 2.96
N GLN A 141 5.44 10.26 1.75
CA GLN A 141 6.87 10.30 1.44
C GLN A 141 7.62 11.39 2.22
N SER A 142 6.91 12.41 2.73
CA SER A 142 7.49 13.41 3.63
C SER A 142 8.08 12.80 4.91
N ASP A 143 7.59 11.63 5.31
CA ASP A 143 7.94 10.98 6.58
C ASP A 143 9.06 9.96 6.40
N LEU A 144 9.66 9.85 5.21
CA LEU A 144 10.66 8.83 4.85
C LEU A 144 11.76 8.66 5.91
N GLU A 145 12.47 9.73 6.22
CA GLU A 145 13.62 9.66 7.14
C GLU A 145 13.19 9.32 8.57
N THR A 146 12.08 9.90 9.04
CA THR A 146 11.51 9.61 10.35
C THR A 146 11.06 8.15 10.44
N ALA A 147 10.38 7.65 9.41
CA ALA A 147 9.89 6.28 9.37
C ALA A 147 11.04 5.27 9.31
N ARG A 148 12.07 5.52 8.50
CA ARG A 148 13.27 4.68 8.45
C ARG A 148 13.93 4.57 9.81
N ASN A 149 14.18 5.70 10.47
CA ASN A 149 14.79 5.74 11.79
C ASN A 149 13.91 5.03 12.84
N ALA A 150 12.61 5.26 12.81
CA ALA A 150 11.64 4.59 13.67
C ALA A 150 11.72 3.07 13.52
N LEU A 151 11.79 2.54 12.29
CA LEU A 151 11.91 1.11 12.04
C LEU A 151 13.26 0.55 12.52
N LEU A 152 14.36 1.29 12.36
CA LEU A 152 15.68 0.90 12.88
C LEU A 152 15.76 0.87 14.41
N GLU A 153 14.89 1.60 15.10
CA GLU A 153 14.72 1.49 16.56
C GLU A 153 14.00 0.20 16.97
N ALA A 154 13.06 -0.28 16.16
CA ALA A 154 12.23 -1.46 16.47
C ALA A 154 12.81 -2.78 15.95
N PHE A 155 13.60 -2.74 14.89
CA PHE A 155 14.06 -3.93 14.17
C PHE A 155 15.58 -3.98 14.06
N GLU A 156 16.10 -5.21 13.99
CA GLU A 156 17.51 -5.51 13.81
C GLU A 156 17.71 -6.10 12.40
N LEU A 157 18.57 -5.45 11.61
CA LEU A 157 18.93 -5.89 10.27
C LEU A 157 20.06 -6.94 10.35
N PRO A 158 20.21 -7.82 9.35
CA PRO A 158 21.38 -8.68 9.24
C PRO A 158 22.67 -7.85 9.17
N GLU A 159 23.78 -8.40 9.70
CA GLU A 159 25.13 -7.86 9.50
C GLU A 159 25.56 -7.88 8.03
#